data_AF-A0A2E3UPV3-F1
#
_entry.id   AF-A0A2E3UPV3-F1
#
_cell.length_a   1.000
_cell.length_b   1.000
_cell.length_c   1.000
_cell.angle_alpha   90.00
_cell.angle_beta   90.00
_cell.angle_gamma   90.00
#
_symmetry.space_group_name_H-M   'P 1'
#
loop_
_entity.id
_entity.type
_entity.pdbx_description
1 polymer ?
#
loop_
_entity_poly.entity_id
_entity_poly.type
_entity_poly.pdbx_seq_one_letter_code
_entity_poly.pdbx_strand_id
1 'polypeptide(L)'
;MELSQFASDQDIINELILRVDVIPVSLALAQAANESAWGTSRFALEGNNVFGQWCYKKGCGIVPAERRSGATHEVKSFTSVERSVQAYILNINSHPSYSYLREVRAVMRERQGRLDPMGLAYGLDRYSERGNNYVDEVRNLIIQNNLRLRDEG
;
A
#
# COMPACT_ATOMS: atom_id res chain seq x y z
N MET A 1 6.21 -33.41 23.02
CA MET A 1 5.53 -33.33 21.70
C MET A 1 4.46 -32.28 21.88
N GLU A 2 4.79 -31.03 21.58
CA GLU A 2 3.82 -29.93 21.73
C GLU A 2 2.76 -30.04 20.65
N LEU A 3 1.50 -30.06 21.08
CA LEU A 3 0.35 -29.92 20.22
C LEU A 3 0.38 -28.49 19.67
N SER A 4 0.53 -28.35 18.36
CA SER A 4 0.38 -27.06 17.67
C SER A 4 -1.00 -26.50 18.00
N GLN A 5 -1.02 -25.38 18.71
CA GLN A 5 -2.26 -24.68 19.02
C GLN A 5 -2.75 -23.99 17.73
N PHE A 6 -3.71 -24.62 17.05
CA PHE A 6 -4.40 -23.97 15.94
C PHE A 6 -5.17 -22.76 16.50
N ALA A 7 -5.14 -21.65 15.77
CA ALA A 7 -5.94 -20.46 16.08
C ALA A 7 -7.42 -20.82 16.16
N SER A 8 -8.14 -20.27 17.15
CA SER A 8 -9.59 -20.47 17.22
C SER A 8 -10.30 -19.76 16.06
N ASP A 9 -11.54 -20.16 15.74
CA ASP A 9 -12.34 -19.45 14.73
C ASP A 9 -12.45 -17.95 15.04
N GLN A 10 -12.51 -17.59 16.32
CA GLN A 10 -12.55 -16.19 16.75
C GLN A 10 -11.24 -15.47 16.43
N ASP A 11 -10.08 -16.11 16.64
CA ASP A 11 -8.78 -15.53 16.30
C ASP A 11 -8.63 -15.33 14.79
N ILE A 12 -9.12 -16.29 13.99
CA ILE A 12 -9.14 -16.21 12.54
C ILE A 12 -10.03 -15.04 12.08
N ILE A 13 -11.24 -14.92 12.62
CA ILE A 13 -12.17 -13.84 12.29
C ILE A 13 -11.56 -12.47 12.65
N ASN A 14 -10.94 -12.35 13.83
CA ASN A 14 -10.30 -11.11 14.26
C ASN A 14 -9.19 -10.67 13.30
N GLU A 15 -8.33 -11.60 12.86
CA GLU A 15 -7.28 -11.30 11.89
C GLU A 15 -7.85 -10.93 10.50
N LEU A 16 -8.92 -11.60 10.06
CA LEU A 16 -9.55 -11.31 8.77
C LEU A 16 -10.19 -9.92 8.75
N ILE A 17 -10.83 -9.49 9.83
CA ILE A 17 -11.45 -8.16 9.92
C ILE A 17 -10.42 -7.04 9.75
N LEU A 18 -9.19 -7.20 10.24
CA LEU A 18 -8.13 -6.22 10.04
C LEU A 18 -7.76 -6.03 8.56
N ARG A 19 -7.95 -7.08 7.75
CA ARG A 19 -7.56 -7.14 6.33
C ARG A 19 -8.66 -6.70 5.37
N VAL A 20 -9.92 -6.65 5.81
CA VAL A 20 -11.07 -6.33 4.94
C VAL A 20 -11.64 -4.96 5.33
N ASP A 21 -10.92 -3.90 4.99
CA ASP A 21 -11.40 -2.53 5.20
C ASP A 21 -10.84 -1.59 4.10
N VAL A 22 -11.48 -0.44 3.95
CA VAL A 22 -11.16 0.58 2.95
C VAL A 22 -9.84 1.27 3.25
N ILE A 23 -9.24 1.82 2.20
CA ILE A 23 -8.11 2.75 2.29
C ILE A 23 -8.65 4.12 1.86
N PRO A 24 -8.40 5.20 2.63
CA PRO A 24 -8.78 6.54 2.21
C PRO A 24 -8.26 6.86 0.81
N VAL A 25 -9.11 7.46 -0.03
CA VAL A 25 -8.78 7.83 -1.41
C VAL A 25 -7.62 8.80 -1.43
N SER A 26 -7.60 9.76 -0.50
CA SER A 26 -6.53 10.74 -0.35
C SER A 26 -5.16 10.09 -0.11
N LEU A 27 -5.11 9.03 0.72
CA LEU A 27 -3.90 8.28 1.01
C LEU A 27 -3.41 7.52 -0.23
N ALA A 28 -4.31 6.82 -0.90
CA ALA A 28 -4.00 6.08 -2.12
C ALA A 28 -3.50 7.01 -3.24
N LEU A 29 -4.14 8.17 -3.43
CA LEU A 29 -3.73 9.16 -4.43
C LEU A 29 -2.35 9.75 -4.13
N ALA A 30 -2.07 10.09 -2.86
CA ALA A 30 -0.76 10.61 -2.46
C ALA A 30 0.36 9.58 -2.69
N GLN A 31 0.13 8.33 -2.31
CA GLN A 31 1.10 7.25 -2.59
C GLN A 31 1.27 7.04 -4.10
N ALA A 32 0.18 6.96 -4.87
CA ALA A 32 0.27 6.83 -6.32
C ALA A 32 1.09 7.97 -6.95
N ALA A 33 0.84 9.22 -6.56
CA ALA A 33 1.59 10.38 -7.05
C ALA A 33 3.09 10.28 -6.70
N ASN A 34 3.42 9.88 -5.47
CA ASN A 34 4.81 9.73 -5.02
C ASN A 34 5.52 8.59 -5.77
N GLU A 35 4.93 7.40 -5.80
CA GLU A 35 5.55 6.19 -6.37
C GLU A 35 5.70 6.24 -7.90
N SER A 36 4.81 6.97 -8.58
CA SER A 36 4.79 7.07 -10.04
C SER A 36 5.41 8.34 -10.61
N ALA A 37 5.96 9.21 -9.76
CA ALA A 37 6.37 10.56 -10.13
C ALA A 37 5.24 11.30 -10.89
N TRP A 38 4.07 11.40 -10.27
CA TRP A 38 2.87 12.00 -10.87
C TRP A 38 2.42 11.34 -12.18
N GLY A 39 2.60 10.02 -12.28
CA GLY A 39 2.25 9.23 -13.45
C GLY A 39 3.26 9.32 -14.60
N THR A 40 4.38 10.02 -14.44
CA THR A 40 5.38 10.23 -15.50
C THR A 40 6.46 9.15 -15.53
N SER A 41 6.55 8.30 -14.51
CA SER A 41 7.47 7.17 -14.47
C SER A 41 7.26 6.23 -15.67
N ARG A 42 8.37 5.73 -16.23
CA ARG A 42 8.34 4.70 -17.29
C ARG A 42 7.46 3.51 -16.92
N PHE A 43 7.49 3.08 -15.66
CA PHE A 43 6.70 1.95 -15.19
C PHE A 43 5.19 2.26 -15.11
N ALA A 44 4.83 3.52 -14.87
CA ALA A 44 3.44 3.96 -14.92
C ALA A 44 2.96 4.05 -16.38
N LEU A 45 3.75 4.65 -17.27
CA LEU A 45 3.40 4.87 -18.67
C LEU A 45 3.36 3.57 -19.49
N GLU A 46 4.37 2.71 -19.36
CA GLU A 46 4.48 1.48 -20.16
C GLU A 46 3.84 0.27 -19.46
N GLY A 47 3.83 0.27 -18.12
CA GLY A 47 3.43 -0.88 -17.30
C GLY A 47 2.11 -0.70 -16.55
N ASN A 48 1.46 0.46 -16.65
CA ASN A 48 0.30 0.83 -15.83
C ASN A 48 0.54 0.67 -14.31
N ASN A 49 1.80 0.66 -13.86
CA ASN A 49 2.17 0.40 -12.48
C ASN A 49 2.42 1.71 -11.73
N VAL A 50 1.34 2.26 -11.18
CA VAL A 50 1.38 3.57 -10.50
C VAL A 50 1.83 3.47 -9.03
N PHE A 51 2.11 2.27 -8.54
CA PHE A 51 2.55 2.00 -7.15
C PHE A 51 3.91 1.30 -7.07
N GLY A 52 4.65 1.20 -8.18
CA GLY A 52 5.99 0.60 -8.22
C GLY A 52 6.05 -0.88 -7.79
N GLN A 53 4.97 -1.64 -7.92
CA GLN A 53 4.89 -3.00 -7.37
C GLN A 53 5.86 -3.96 -8.06
N TRP A 54 6.66 -4.68 -7.27
CA TRP A 54 7.58 -5.71 -7.75
C TRP A 54 6.87 -7.04 -8.07
N CYS A 55 7.47 -7.83 -8.94
CA CYS A 55 7.12 -9.22 -9.16
C CYS A 55 8.37 -10.06 -9.42
N TYR A 56 8.30 -11.37 -9.13
CA TYR A 56 9.48 -12.25 -9.04
C TYR A 56 9.46 -13.42 -10.03
N LYS A 57 8.57 -13.36 -11.02
CA LYS A 57 8.48 -14.35 -12.11
C LYS A 57 9.05 -13.71 -13.36
N LYS A 58 10.04 -14.34 -14.02
CA LYS A 58 10.60 -13.81 -15.27
C LYS A 58 9.49 -13.49 -16.29
N GLY A 59 9.51 -12.28 -16.85
CA GLY A 59 8.52 -11.79 -17.81
C GLY A 59 7.18 -11.36 -17.19
N CYS A 60 7.14 -11.08 -15.88
CA CYS A 60 5.96 -10.55 -15.21
C CYS A 60 5.83 -9.02 -15.33
N GLY A 61 6.88 -8.35 -15.81
CA GLY A 61 6.83 -6.92 -16.06
C GLY A 61 8.08 -6.35 -16.73
N ILE A 62 8.42 -5.13 -16.34
CA ILE A 62 9.50 -4.34 -16.93
C ILE A 62 10.76 -4.51 -16.08
N VAL A 63 11.86 -4.89 -16.73
CA VAL A 63 13.18 -4.97 -16.08
C VAL A 63 13.69 -3.55 -15.78
N PRO A 64 14.06 -3.23 -14.53
CA PRO A 64 14.71 -1.96 -14.20
C PRO A 64 16.05 -1.81 -14.91
N ALA A 65 16.34 -0.60 -15.41
CA ALA A 65 17.61 -0.32 -16.08
C ALA A 65 18.82 -0.49 -15.13
N GLU A 66 18.66 -0.11 -13.86
CA GLU A 66 19.70 -0.16 -12.84
C GLU A 66 19.59 -1.40 -11.93
N ARG A 67 19.08 -2.52 -12.45
CA ARG A 67 18.91 -3.73 -11.64
C ARG A 67 20.27 -4.27 -11.20
N ARG A 68 20.48 -4.35 -9.87
CA ARG A 68 21.68 -4.96 -9.26
C ARG A 68 21.91 -6.37 -9.80
N SER A 69 23.19 -6.73 -9.99
CA SER A 69 23.56 -8.09 -10.40
C SER A 69 22.98 -9.13 -9.44
N GLY A 70 22.40 -10.20 -9.99
CA GLY A 70 21.76 -11.26 -9.22
C GLY A 70 20.30 -11.01 -8.79
N ALA A 71 19.79 -9.78 -8.93
CA ALA A 71 18.38 -9.53 -8.63
C ALA A 71 17.45 -10.11 -9.71
N THR A 72 16.43 -10.86 -9.29
CA THR A 72 15.48 -11.54 -10.18
C THR A 72 14.13 -10.83 -10.31
N HIS A 73 13.91 -9.77 -9.54
CA HIS A 73 12.66 -9.01 -9.60
C HIS A 73 12.55 -8.15 -10.86
N GLU A 74 11.30 -7.92 -11.27
CA GLU A 74 10.87 -6.99 -12.31
C GLU A 74 9.82 -6.05 -11.70
N VAL A 75 9.62 -4.86 -12.29
CA VAL A 75 8.49 -4.00 -11.93
C VAL A 75 7.27 -4.51 -12.67
N LYS A 76 6.25 -4.97 -11.94
CA LYS A 76 5.08 -5.63 -12.52
C LYS A 76 4.41 -4.78 -13.59
N SER A 77 4.03 -5.40 -14.70
CA SER A 77 3.16 -4.78 -15.70
C SER A 77 1.72 -5.20 -15.46
N PHE A 78 0.81 -4.26 -15.61
CA PHE A 78 -0.62 -4.45 -15.48
C PHE A 78 -1.32 -4.16 -16.80
N THR A 79 -2.41 -4.87 -17.05
CA THR A 79 -3.24 -4.65 -18.24
C THR A 79 -4.02 -3.33 -18.19
N SER A 80 -4.19 -2.75 -17.00
CA SER A 80 -4.76 -1.41 -16.80
C SER A 80 -4.31 -0.81 -15.48
N VAL A 81 -4.46 0.51 -15.32
CA VAL A 81 -4.22 1.22 -14.06
C VAL A 81 -5.12 0.68 -12.95
N GLU A 82 -6.38 0.34 -13.26
CA GLU A 82 -7.31 -0.29 -12.31
C GLU A 82 -6.73 -1.58 -11.70
N ARG A 83 -6.08 -2.42 -12.50
CA ARG A 83 -5.45 -3.65 -12.00
C ARG A 83 -4.27 -3.37 -11.08
N SER A 84 -3.53 -2.28 -11.31
CA SER A 84 -2.50 -1.82 -10.38
C SER A 84 -3.11 -1.32 -9.08
N VAL A 85 -4.22 -0.57 -9.13
CA VAL A 85 -4.96 -0.13 -7.93
C VAL A 85 -5.48 -1.32 -7.13
N GLN A 86 -6.12 -2.31 -7.78
CA GLN A 86 -6.59 -3.52 -7.11
C GLN A 86 -5.45 -4.27 -6.42
N ALA A 87 -4.31 -4.42 -7.10
CA ALA A 87 -3.15 -5.09 -6.53
C ALA A 87 -2.51 -4.30 -5.38
N TYR A 88 -2.49 -2.97 -5.44
CA TYR A 88 -2.04 -2.11 -4.35
C TYR A 88 -2.97 -2.24 -3.13
N ILE A 89 -4.28 -2.13 -3.31
CA ILE A 89 -5.25 -2.26 -2.21
C ILE A 89 -5.13 -3.63 -1.55
N LEU A 90 -5.02 -4.71 -2.33
CA LEU A 90 -4.78 -6.04 -1.81
C LEU A 90 -3.47 -6.10 -1.01
N ASN A 91 -2.39 -5.51 -1.53
CA ASN A 91 -1.08 -5.50 -0.87
C ASN A 91 -1.14 -4.80 0.49
N ILE A 92 -1.69 -3.58 0.56
CA ILE A 92 -1.86 -2.82 1.81
C ILE A 92 -2.69 -3.63 2.82
N ASN A 93 -3.76 -4.28 2.35
CA ASN A 93 -4.68 -5.00 3.19
C ASN A 93 -4.20 -6.40 3.62
N SER A 94 -3.19 -7.00 2.97
CA SER A 94 -2.82 -8.40 3.23
C SER A 94 -1.34 -8.64 3.53
N HIS A 95 -0.44 -7.77 3.07
CA HIS A 95 0.99 -8.02 3.24
C HIS A 95 1.44 -7.78 4.70
N PRO A 96 2.32 -8.63 5.28
CA PRO A 96 2.76 -8.49 6.67
C PRO A 96 3.37 -7.12 7.00
N SER A 97 4.11 -6.51 6.07
CA SER A 97 4.73 -5.19 6.25
C SER A 97 3.75 -4.05 6.57
N TYR A 98 2.46 -4.23 6.30
CA TYR A 98 1.41 -3.25 6.61
C TYR A 98 0.55 -3.64 7.81
N SER A 99 0.97 -4.61 8.64
CA SER A 99 0.20 -4.98 9.84
C SER A 99 -0.06 -3.77 10.74
N TYR A 100 0.96 -2.94 10.95
CA TYR A 100 0.85 -1.74 11.78
C TYR A 100 -0.14 -0.72 11.21
N LEU A 101 -0.18 -0.52 9.88
CA LEU A 101 -1.20 0.31 9.24
C LEU A 101 -2.61 -0.22 9.52
N ARG A 102 -2.81 -1.54 9.44
CA ARG A 102 -4.11 -2.17 9.72
C ARG A 102 -4.50 -2.05 11.20
N GLU A 103 -3.55 -2.16 12.12
CA GLU A 103 -3.75 -1.93 13.55
C GLU A 103 -4.17 -0.49 13.84
N VAL A 104 -3.46 0.49 13.28
CA VAL A 104 -3.81 1.92 13.40
C VAL A 104 -5.22 2.19 12.85
N ARG A 105 -5.55 1.61 11.69
CA ARG A 105 -6.89 1.71 11.10
C ARG A 105 -7.97 1.11 12.01
N ALA A 106 -7.71 -0.05 12.61
CA ALA A 106 -8.66 -0.69 13.52
C ALA A 106 -8.94 0.17 14.77
N VAL A 107 -7.90 0.76 15.36
CA VAL A 107 -8.07 1.71 16.49
C VAL A 107 -8.92 2.93 16.09
N MET A 108 -8.78 3.43 14.85
CA MET A 108 -9.64 4.51 14.36
C MET A 108 -11.11 4.07 14.23
N ARG A 109 -11.35 2.83 13.77
CA ARG A 109 -12.69 2.25 13.65
C ARG A 109 -13.37 2.06 15.00
N GLU A 110 -12.64 1.58 16.01
CA GLU A 110 -13.16 1.40 17.38
C GLU A 110 -13.66 2.72 17.99
N ARG A 111 -13.03 3.84 17.63
CA ARG A 111 -13.44 5.19 18.07
C ARG A 111 -14.64 5.74 17.30
N GLN A 112 -15.29 4.92 16.46
CA GLN A 112 -16.45 5.27 15.61
C GLN A 112 -16.20 6.49 14.69
N GLY A 113 -14.93 6.79 14.41
CA GLY A 113 -14.53 7.91 13.59
C GLY A 113 -14.46 7.56 12.10
N ARG A 114 -14.58 8.59 11.25
CA ARG A 114 -14.07 8.52 9.88
C ARG A 114 -12.55 8.26 9.95
N LEU A 115 -12.02 7.51 8.99
CA LEU A 115 -10.58 7.30 8.89
C LEU A 115 -9.91 8.65 8.66
N ASP A 116 -8.91 9.00 9.49
CA ASP A 116 -8.05 10.15 9.24
C ASP A 116 -6.86 9.69 8.38
N PRO A 117 -6.77 10.13 7.11
CA PRO A 117 -5.68 9.72 6.23
C PRO A 117 -4.30 10.17 6.75
N MET A 118 -4.24 11.27 7.52
CA MET A 118 -2.97 11.77 8.06
C MET A 118 -2.48 10.90 9.22
N GLY A 119 -3.39 10.49 10.11
CA GLY A 119 -3.08 9.53 11.15
C GLY A 119 -2.72 8.16 10.57
N LEU A 120 -3.43 7.72 9.53
CA LEU A 120 -3.18 6.41 8.91
C LEU A 120 -1.84 6.35 8.18
N ALA A 121 -1.37 7.48 7.63
CA ALA A 121 -0.05 7.56 6.99
C ALA A 121 1.10 7.19 7.94
N TYR A 122 0.99 7.42 9.25
CA TYR A 122 2.01 6.94 10.22
C TYR A 122 2.15 5.42 10.24
N GLY A 123 1.09 4.70 9.87
CA GLY A 123 1.12 3.25 9.69
C GLY A 123 2.08 2.77 8.60
N LEU A 124 2.54 3.67 7.72
CA LEU A 124 3.47 3.38 6.63
C LEU A 124 4.96 3.44 7.05
N ASP A 125 5.27 3.85 8.29
CA ASP A 125 6.67 4.03 8.74
C ASP A 125 7.51 2.75 8.60
N ARG A 126 6.94 1.59 8.96
CA ARG A 126 7.65 0.28 8.84
C ARG A 126 7.75 -0.26 7.41
N TYR A 127 7.06 0.37 6.46
CA TYR A 127 7.04 -0.09 5.08
C TYR A 127 8.21 0.45 4.25
N SER A 128 8.66 1.68 4.52
CA SER A 128 9.72 2.31 3.75
C SER A 128 11.05 2.21 4.47
N GLU A 129 12.12 1.88 3.74
CA GLU A 129 13.50 2.03 4.24
C GLU A 129 13.80 3.49 4.64
N ARG A 130 13.01 4.44 4.10
CA ARG A 130 13.09 5.88 4.42
C ARG A 130 12.31 6.27 5.68
N GLY A 131 11.54 5.35 6.27
CA GLY A 131 10.77 5.54 7.51
C GLY A 131 9.92 6.81 7.51
N ASN A 132 10.04 7.60 8.60
CA ASN A 132 9.34 8.86 8.81
C ASN A 132 9.42 9.87 7.64
N ASN A 133 10.53 9.92 6.88
CA ASN A 133 10.62 10.84 5.74
C ASN A 133 9.57 10.52 4.67
N TYR A 134 9.29 9.23 4.45
CA TYR A 134 8.25 8.79 3.52
C TYR A 134 6.85 9.18 4.01
N VAL A 135 6.61 9.02 5.32
CA VAL A 135 5.34 9.43 5.95
C VAL A 135 5.10 10.92 5.74
N ASP A 136 6.12 11.74 5.94
CA ASP A 136 6.02 13.20 5.75
C ASP A 136 5.78 13.58 4.28
N GLU A 137 6.42 12.91 3.32
CA GLU A 137 6.15 13.11 1.89
C GLU A 137 4.68 12.84 1.54
N VAL A 138 4.15 11.69 1.97
CA VAL A 138 2.75 11.31 1.72
C VAL A 138 1.79 12.33 2.36
N ARG A 139 2.05 12.72 3.61
CA ARG A 139 1.24 13.71 4.33
C ARG A 139 1.28 15.09 3.67
N ASN A 140 2.46 15.52 3.20
CA ASN A 140 2.62 16.77 2.48
C ASN A 140 1.86 16.76 1.15
N LEU A 141 1.91 15.66 0.40
CA LEU A 141 1.14 15.51 -0.84
C LEU A 141 -0.38 15.61 -0.58
N ILE A 142 -0.88 15.00 0.49
CA ILE A 142 -2.30 15.10 0.89
C ILE A 142 -2.70 16.56 1.14
N ILE A 143 -1.90 17.30 1.93
CA ILE A 143 -2.20 18.68 2.30
C ILE A 143 -2.08 19.61 1.10
N GLN A 144 -0.94 19.61 0.41
CA GLN A 144 -0.63 20.56 -0.66
C GLN A 144 -1.59 20.44 -1.84
N ASN A 145 -2.14 19.26 -2.08
CA ASN A 145 -3.07 18.99 -3.18
C ASN A 145 -4.53 18.89 -2.73
N ASN A 146 -4.85 19.23 -1.48
CA ASN A 146 -6.19 19.16 -0.91
C ASN A 146 -6.89 17.80 -1.12
N LEU A 147 -6.13 16.71 -1.05
CA LEU A 147 -6.63 15.38 -1.43
C LEU A 147 -7.70 14.85 -0.48
N ARG A 148 -7.80 15.37 0.75
CA ARG A 148 -8.86 15.01 1.70
C ARG A 148 -10.27 15.21 1.14
N LEU A 149 -10.45 16.17 0.22
CA LEU A 149 -11.73 16.39 -0.47
C LEU A 149 -12.17 15.19 -1.33
N ARG A 150 -11.28 14.21 -1.56
CA ARG A 150 -11.56 12.98 -2.31
C ARG A 150 -11.99 11.82 -1.42
N ASP A 151 -11.96 11.98 -0.09
CA ASP A 151 -12.48 10.97 0.86
C ASP A 151 -13.99 11.13 1.11
N GLU A 152 -14.61 12.17 0.55
CA GLU A 152 -16.04 12.44 0.58
C GLU A 152 -16.66 11.88 -0.71
N GLY A 153 -16.87 10.57 -0.73
CA GLY A 153 -17.55 9.82 -1.80
C GLY A 153 -18.37 8.69 -1.23
#